data_AF-A0A7W0TFV4-F1
#
_entry.id   AF-A0A7W0TFV4-F1
#
_cell.length_a   1.000
_cell.length_b   1.000
_cell.length_c   1.000
_cell.angle_alpha   90.00
_cell.angle_beta   90.00
_cell.angle_gamma   90.00
#
_symmetry.space_group_name_H-M   'P 1'
#
loop_
_entity.id
_entity.type
_entity.pdbx_description
1 polymer ?
#
loop_
_entity_poly.entity_id
_entity_poly.type
_entity_poly.pdbx_seq_one_letter_code
_entity_poly.pdbx_strand_id
1 'polypeptide(L)'
;AVLGTLLAERLLDIAVILTLFIVVGYGLLGEAGAGAVEWVVLATALAIAGGVAAVLLVRRNERLHALTAPILSSTLQLRGRHGLRLLGATLLVWALEAGVWMSVGVAAGFGMNPIEGCYIVALASVFALIPSGPGYAGTQDAAAITGILALGGSESQALTYLILVRFVIAVPITVTGLALMAFHYGGLRGLRPAR
;
A
#
# COMPACT_ATOMS: atom_id res chain seq x y z
N ALA A 1 22.78 -3.76 -9.35
CA ALA A 1 22.45 -2.52 -8.63
C ALA A 1 20.93 -2.33 -8.52
N VAL A 2 20.21 -2.15 -9.64
CA VAL A 2 18.75 -1.88 -9.68
C VAL A 2 17.90 -2.96 -8.99
N LEU A 3 18.21 -4.25 -9.23
CA LEU A 3 17.48 -5.37 -8.61
C LEU A 3 17.62 -5.42 -7.07
N GLY A 4 18.75 -4.97 -6.52
CA GLY A 4 18.99 -5.00 -5.07
C GLY A 4 18.20 -3.93 -4.32
N THR A 5 18.10 -2.73 -4.91
CA THR A 5 17.23 -1.64 -4.43
C THR A 5 15.77 -2.03 -4.46
N LEU A 6 15.31 -2.65 -5.56
CA LEU A 6 13.92 -3.05 -5.72
C LEU A 6 13.52 -4.14 -4.73
N LEU A 7 14.44 -5.07 -4.44
CA LEU A 7 14.19 -6.16 -3.49
C LEU A 7 14.20 -5.65 -2.04
N ALA A 8 15.11 -4.73 -1.69
CA ALA A 8 15.13 -4.10 -0.37
C ALA A 8 13.92 -3.19 -0.13
N GLU A 9 13.51 -2.42 -1.13
CA GLU A 9 12.31 -1.58 -1.12
C GLU A 9 11.07 -2.44 -0.88
N ARG A 10 10.89 -3.52 -1.66
CA ARG A 10 9.74 -4.42 -1.51
C ARG A 10 9.72 -5.16 -0.18
N LEU A 11 10.87 -5.58 0.34
CA LEU A 11 10.94 -6.23 1.66
C LEU A 11 10.59 -5.27 2.80
N LEU A 12 11.03 -4.01 2.72
CA LEU A 12 10.72 -2.99 3.71
C LEU A 12 9.24 -2.61 3.65
N ASP A 13 8.71 -2.48 2.43
CA ASP A 13 7.30 -2.21 2.17
C ASP A 13 6.46 -3.34 2.75
N ILE A 14 6.79 -4.61 2.47
CA ILE A 14 6.13 -5.81 3.03
C ILE A 14 6.15 -5.80 4.56
N ALA A 15 7.28 -5.46 5.18
CA ALA A 15 7.39 -5.45 6.64
C ALA A 15 6.53 -4.35 7.30
N VAL A 16 6.55 -3.13 6.75
CA VAL A 16 5.73 -2.01 7.24
C VAL A 16 4.27 -2.35 7.11
N ILE A 17 3.91 -2.90 5.96
CA ILE A 17 2.57 -3.28 5.60
C ILE A 17 2.06 -4.41 6.50
N LEU A 18 2.83 -5.49 6.70
CA LEU A 18 2.45 -6.58 7.62
C LEU A 18 2.25 -6.05 9.04
N THR A 19 3.11 -5.12 9.47
CA THR A 19 2.97 -4.48 10.78
C THR A 19 1.68 -3.67 10.86
N LEU A 20 1.36 -2.89 9.82
CA LEU A 20 0.14 -2.09 9.76
C LEU A 20 -1.12 -2.97 9.69
N PHE A 21 -1.10 -4.06 8.93
CA PHE A 21 -2.18 -5.04 8.87
C PHE A 21 -2.42 -5.72 10.21
N ILE A 22 -1.37 -6.16 10.89
CA ILE A 22 -1.49 -6.79 12.20
C ILE A 22 -2.01 -5.78 13.22
N VAL A 23 -1.44 -4.57 13.28
CA VAL A 23 -1.84 -3.55 14.26
C VAL A 23 -3.28 -3.08 14.04
N VAL A 24 -3.67 -2.81 12.81
CA VAL A 24 -4.98 -2.22 12.51
C VAL A 24 -6.06 -3.31 12.38
N GLY A 25 -5.72 -4.49 11.86
CA GLY A 25 -6.61 -5.65 11.82
C GLY A 25 -6.97 -6.17 13.22
N TYR A 26 -5.99 -6.27 14.12
CA TYR A 26 -6.28 -6.61 15.53
C TYR A 26 -6.92 -5.45 16.31
N GLY A 27 -6.65 -4.20 15.94
CA GLY A 27 -7.24 -3.03 16.58
C GLY A 27 -8.73 -2.83 16.28
N LEU A 28 -9.21 -3.29 15.12
CA LEU A 28 -10.61 -3.15 14.70
C LEU A 28 -11.47 -4.40 14.98
N LEU A 29 -10.91 -5.61 14.95
CA LEU A 29 -11.62 -6.87 15.21
C LEU A 29 -11.71 -7.18 16.71
N GLY A 30 -12.21 -6.23 17.51
CA GLY A 30 -12.24 -6.22 18.98
C GLY A 30 -12.95 -7.38 19.69
N GLU A 31 -13.39 -8.44 19.00
CA GLU A 31 -13.92 -9.65 19.61
C GLU A 31 -12.90 -10.81 19.71
N ALA A 32 -11.70 -10.70 19.14
CA ALA A 32 -10.67 -11.74 19.23
C ALA A 32 -9.60 -11.46 20.30
N GLY A 33 -10.00 -11.50 21.57
CA GLY A 33 -9.13 -11.91 22.68
C GLY A 33 -8.22 -10.84 23.31
N ALA A 34 -8.68 -10.28 24.43
CA ALA A 34 -7.90 -9.43 25.35
C ALA A 34 -6.61 -10.08 25.92
N GLY A 35 -6.34 -11.36 25.64
CA GLY A 35 -5.09 -12.06 26.01
C GLY A 35 -3.96 -11.96 24.98
N ALA A 36 -4.16 -11.37 23.80
CA ALA A 36 -3.20 -11.38 22.71
C ALA A 36 -2.41 -10.06 22.50
N VAL A 37 -2.74 -9.00 23.25
CA VAL A 37 -2.05 -7.70 23.16
C VAL A 37 -0.55 -7.84 23.50
N GLU A 38 -0.21 -8.69 24.47
CA GLU A 38 1.19 -9.01 24.78
C GLU A 38 1.92 -9.62 23.58
N TRP A 39 1.28 -10.54 22.85
CA TRP A 39 1.87 -11.18 21.67
C TRP A 39 2.03 -10.21 20.50
N VAL A 40 1.11 -9.27 20.34
CA VAL A 40 1.22 -8.19 19.33
C VAL A 40 2.38 -7.26 19.67
N VAL A 41 2.48 -6.81 20.92
CA VAL A 41 3.60 -5.96 21.37
C VAL A 41 4.93 -6.71 21.23
N LEU A 42 4.95 -8.01 21.53
CA LEU A 42 6.14 -8.85 21.44
C LEU A 42 6.55 -9.11 19.98
N ALA A 43 5.59 -9.29 19.06
CA ALA A 43 5.83 -9.40 17.63
C ALA A 43 6.33 -8.08 17.03
N THR A 44 5.74 -6.95 17.41
CA THR A 44 6.21 -5.62 17.01
C THR A 44 7.61 -5.34 17.56
N ALA A 45 7.87 -5.68 18.83
CA ALA A 45 9.18 -5.54 19.44
C ALA A 45 10.24 -6.44 18.76
N LEU A 46 9.89 -7.67 18.37
CA LEU A 46 10.76 -8.56 17.59
C LEU A 46 11.03 -8.05 16.18
N ALA A 47 10.04 -7.46 15.51
CA ALA A 47 10.22 -6.86 14.20
C ALA A 47 11.14 -5.63 14.27
N ILE A 48 10.95 -4.78 15.28
CA ILE A 48 11.82 -3.63 15.54
C ILE A 48 13.23 -4.11 15.91
N ALA A 49 13.35 -5.08 16.82
CA ALA A 49 14.64 -5.65 17.23
C ALA A 49 15.35 -6.34 16.06
N GLY A 50 14.62 -7.03 15.19
CA GLY A 50 15.13 -7.64 13.96
C GLY A 50 15.59 -6.59 12.95
N GLY A 51 14.84 -5.49 12.79
CA GLY A 51 15.24 -4.34 11.98
C GLY A 51 16.51 -3.66 12.52
N VAL A 52 16.59 -3.46 13.83
CA VAL A 52 17.78 -2.89 14.49
C VAL A 52 18.98 -3.84 14.38
N ALA A 53 18.79 -5.15 14.58
CA ALA A 53 19.83 -6.16 14.44
C ALA A 53 20.31 -6.25 12.98
N ALA A 54 19.41 -6.16 12.00
CA ALA A 54 19.76 -6.08 10.59
C ALA A 54 20.59 -4.83 10.28
N VAL A 55 20.21 -3.66 10.82
CA VAL A 55 20.99 -2.42 10.69
C VAL A 55 22.36 -2.53 11.37
N LEU A 56 22.45 -3.17 12.54
CA LEU A 56 23.71 -3.40 13.24
C LEU A 56 24.62 -4.40 12.50
N LEU A 57 24.04 -5.47 11.94
CA LEU A 57 24.76 -6.46 11.12
C LEU A 57 25.25 -5.86 9.80
N VAL A 58 24.45 -4.99 9.16
CA VAL A 58 24.85 -4.23 7.98
C VAL A 58 25.97 -3.24 8.30
N ARG A 59 25.91 -2.57 9.47
CA ARG A 59 26.97 -1.67 9.95
C ARG A 59 28.29 -2.40 10.24
N ARG A 60 28.20 -3.64 10.70
CA ARG A 60 29.36 -4.44 11.09
C ARG A 60 30.09 -5.05 9.89
N ASN A 61 29.47 -5.09 8.71
CA ASN A 61 29.99 -5.80 7.54
C ASN A 61 30.23 -4.84 6.37
N GLU A 62 31.49 -4.47 6.11
CA GLU A 62 31.87 -3.43 5.13
C GLU A 62 31.38 -3.70 3.70
N ARG A 63 31.24 -4.98 3.31
CA ARG A 63 30.66 -5.38 2.01
C ARG A 63 29.16 -5.09 1.92
N LEU A 64 28.41 -5.27 3.01
CA LEU A 64 26.99 -4.91 3.08
C LEU A 64 26.80 -3.40 3.21
N HIS A 65 27.72 -2.72 3.90
CA HIS A 65 27.73 -1.27 4.01
C HIS A 65 27.96 -0.59 2.65
N ALA A 66 28.82 -1.14 1.79
CA ALA A 66 29.02 -0.66 0.42
C ALA A 66 27.80 -0.89 -0.49
N LEU A 67 27.06 -1.98 -0.29
CA LEU A 67 25.83 -2.31 -1.02
C LEU A 67 24.61 -1.50 -0.55
N THR A 68 24.55 -1.17 0.74
CA THR A 68 23.46 -0.39 1.35
C THR A 68 23.74 1.10 1.41
N ALA A 69 24.99 1.54 1.28
CA ALA A 69 25.38 2.96 1.26
C ALA A 69 24.58 3.82 0.25
N PRO A 70 24.23 3.36 -0.96
CA PRO A 70 23.38 4.13 -1.88
C PRO A 70 21.92 4.28 -1.42
N ILE A 71 21.42 3.30 -0.65
CA ILE A 71 20.05 3.26 -0.10
C ILE A 71 19.97 4.07 1.19
N LEU A 72 21.01 3.96 2.02
CA LEU A 72 21.16 4.78 3.22
C LEU A 72 21.45 6.24 2.86
N SER A 73 22.20 6.52 1.78
CA SER A 73 22.51 7.90 1.37
C SER A 73 21.30 8.63 0.79
N SER A 74 20.40 7.93 0.09
CA SER A 74 19.10 8.48 -0.34
C SER A 74 18.17 8.71 0.86
N THR A 75 18.18 7.80 1.85
CA THR A 75 17.47 8.00 3.14
C THR A 75 18.07 9.13 3.99
N LEU A 76 19.39 9.33 3.92
CA LEU A 76 20.09 10.41 4.64
C LEU A 76 19.96 11.76 3.92
N GLN A 77 19.79 11.78 2.59
CA GLN A 77 19.45 12.99 1.83
C GLN A 77 18.03 13.52 2.12
N LEU A 78 17.17 12.68 2.72
CA LEU A 78 15.87 13.09 3.29
C LEU A 78 16.03 13.81 4.65
N ARG A 79 17.22 13.87 5.27
CA ARG A 79 17.46 14.71 6.47
C ARG A 79 17.55 16.18 6.06
N GLY A 80 16.40 16.81 5.84
CA GLY A 80 16.28 18.24 5.58
C GLY A 80 14.89 18.67 5.14
N ARG A 81 14.74 19.95 4.78
CA ARG A 81 13.49 20.54 4.26
C ARG A 81 12.94 19.80 3.04
N HIS A 82 13.80 19.18 2.23
CA HIS A 82 13.39 18.41 1.06
C HIS A 82 12.69 17.10 1.45
N GLY A 83 13.21 16.38 2.45
CA GLY A 83 12.55 15.17 2.94
C GLY A 83 11.22 15.44 3.64
N LEU A 84 11.09 16.58 4.33
CA LEU A 84 9.80 16.99 4.90
C LEU A 84 8.75 17.27 3.81
N ARG A 85 9.15 17.86 2.68
CA ARG A 85 8.25 18.11 1.53
C ARG A 85 7.83 16.79 0.86
N LEU A 86 8.77 15.87 0.67
CA LEU A 86 8.47 14.56 0.11
C LEU A 86 7.55 13.76 1.02
N LEU A 87 7.83 13.73 2.33
CA LEU A 87 6.97 13.08 3.31
C LEU A 87 5.56 13.71 3.33
N GLY A 88 5.47 15.04 3.27
CA GLY A 88 4.19 15.73 3.16
C GLY A 88 3.43 15.36 1.88
N ALA A 89 4.11 15.28 0.74
CA ALA A 89 3.51 14.85 -0.52
C ALA A 89 3.03 13.40 -0.47
N THR A 90 3.82 12.49 0.11
CA THR A 90 3.44 11.09 0.29
C THR A 90 2.22 10.97 1.19
N LEU A 91 2.21 11.64 2.35
CA LEU A 91 1.03 11.65 3.24
C LEU A 91 -0.21 12.19 2.54
N LEU A 92 -0.06 13.22 1.70
CA LEU A 92 -1.17 13.78 0.94
C LEU A 92 -1.70 12.78 -0.07
N VAL A 93 -0.84 12.08 -0.82
CA VAL A 93 -1.26 11.03 -1.76
C VAL A 93 -2.01 9.92 -1.02
N TRP A 94 -1.51 9.45 0.11
CA TRP A 94 -2.19 8.44 0.92
C TRP A 94 -3.51 8.93 1.51
N ALA A 95 -3.59 10.20 1.93
CA ALA A 95 -4.84 10.79 2.41
C ALA A 95 -5.88 10.92 1.29
N LEU A 96 -5.47 11.29 0.08
CA LEU A 96 -6.35 11.30 -1.10
C LEU A 96 -6.80 9.89 -1.45
N GLU A 97 -5.90 8.91 -1.41
CA GLU A 97 -6.24 7.50 -1.64
C GLU A 97 -7.29 7.04 -0.61
N ALA A 98 -7.05 7.25 0.70
CA ALA A 98 -8.03 6.97 1.74
C ALA A 98 -9.38 7.67 1.48
N GLY A 99 -9.34 8.93 1.05
CA GLY A 99 -10.54 9.67 0.66
C GLY A 99 -11.30 9.02 -0.49
N VAL A 100 -10.63 8.50 -1.51
CA VAL A 100 -11.26 7.78 -2.64
C VAL A 100 -11.92 6.50 -2.14
N TRP A 101 -11.22 5.68 -1.36
CA TRP A 101 -11.76 4.43 -0.82
C TRP A 101 -12.97 4.69 0.10
N MET A 102 -12.89 5.69 0.97
CA MET A 102 -14.03 6.10 1.82
C MET A 102 -15.22 6.61 1.00
N SER A 103 -14.97 7.40 -0.04
CA SER A 103 -16.03 7.92 -0.92
C SER A 103 -16.76 6.79 -1.65
N VAL A 104 -16.01 5.77 -2.08
CA VAL A 104 -16.60 4.55 -2.64
C VAL A 104 -17.39 3.78 -1.58
N GLY A 105 -16.94 3.79 -0.33
CA GLY A 105 -17.65 3.20 0.81
C GLY A 105 -19.03 3.79 0.96
N VAL A 106 -19.10 5.12 1.02
CA VAL A 106 -20.35 5.87 1.09
C VAL A 106 -21.24 5.55 -0.11
N ALA A 107 -20.68 5.50 -1.33
CA ALA A 107 -21.44 5.14 -2.53
C ALA A 107 -21.96 3.69 -2.51
N ALA A 108 -21.25 2.77 -1.85
CA ALA A 108 -21.68 1.38 -1.63
C ALA A 108 -22.67 1.24 -0.47
N GLY A 109 -23.07 2.34 0.17
CA GLY A 109 -23.97 2.34 1.32
C GLY A 109 -23.29 1.96 2.64
N PHE A 110 -21.97 2.07 2.74
CA PHE A 110 -21.19 1.81 3.95
C PHE A 110 -20.35 3.03 4.35
N GLY A 111 -20.85 3.80 5.31
CA GLY A 111 -20.15 4.98 5.82
C GLY A 111 -19.00 4.58 6.73
N MET A 112 -17.79 5.00 6.39
CA MET A 112 -16.58 4.76 7.19
C MET A 112 -16.14 6.04 7.89
N ASN A 113 -15.61 5.91 9.10
CA ASN A 113 -14.82 6.96 9.72
C ASN A 113 -13.40 7.01 9.10
N PRO A 114 -12.62 8.09 9.30
CA PRO A 114 -11.29 8.23 8.69
C PRO A 114 -10.29 7.13 9.09
N ILE A 115 -10.42 6.56 10.29
CA ILE A 115 -9.54 5.50 10.80
C ILE A 115 -9.83 4.19 10.06
N GLU A 116 -11.11 3.87 9.86
CA GLU A 116 -11.59 2.74 9.08
C GLU A 116 -11.21 2.85 7.60
N GLY A 117 -11.26 4.05 7.03
CA GLY A 117 -10.75 4.32 5.68
C GLY A 117 -9.26 4.03 5.54
N CYS A 118 -8.45 4.51 6.50
CA CYS A 118 -7.03 4.20 6.58
C CYS A 118 -6.78 2.69 6.75
N TYR A 119 -7.60 1.99 7.53
CA TYR A 119 -7.51 0.54 7.69
C TYR A 119 -7.70 -0.19 6.37
N ILE A 120 -8.78 0.09 5.64
CA ILE A 120 -9.04 -0.60 4.38
C ILE A 120 -7.94 -0.33 3.36
N VAL A 121 -7.47 0.92 3.26
CA VAL A 121 -6.38 1.27 2.32
C VAL A 121 -5.08 0.58 2.69
N ALA A 122 -4.74 0.53 3.99
CA ALA A 122 -3.59 -0.22 4.47
C ALA A 122 -3.74 -1.70 4.13
N LEU A 123 -4.88 -2.30 4.48
CA LEU A 123 -5.21 -3.69 4.20
C LEU A 123 -5.07 -4.02 2.70
N ALA A 124 -5.63 -3.19 1.83
CA ALA A 124 -5.54 -3.37 0.39
C ALA A 124 -4.10 -3.29 -0.12
N SER A 125 -3.29 -2.38 0.42
CA SER A 125 -1.87 -2.23 0.10
C SER A 125 -1.06 -3.47 0.52
N VAL A 126 -1.46 -4.12 1.61
CA VAL A 126 -0.88 -5.39 2.05
C VAL A 126 -1.12 -6.51 1.08
N PHE A 127 -2.37 -6.64 0.65
CA PHE A 127 -2.74 -7.69 -0.27
C PHE A 127 -2.18 -7.42 -1.67
N ALA A 128 -1.89 -6.17 -2.02
CA ALA A 128 -1.20 -5.84 -3.27
C ALA A 128 0.24 -6.39 -3.34
N LEU A 129 0.88 -6.66 -2.18
CA LEU A 129 2.21 -7.29 -2.15
C LEU A 129 2.16 -8.80 -2.33
N ILE A 130 0.99 -9.41 -2.12
CA ILE A 130 0.78 -10.82 -2.41
C ILE A 130 0.78 -10.97 -3.94
N PRO A 131 1.60 -11.89 -4.49
CA PRO A 131 1.60 -12.18 -5.93
C PRO A 131 0.17 -12.44 -6.43
N SER A 132 -0.26 -11.67 -7.42
CA SER A 132 -1.65 -11.64 -7.88
C SER A 132 -1.74 -11.46 -9.40
N GLY A 133 -2.95 -11.66 -9.93
CA GLY A 133 -3.24 -11.42 -11.34
C GLY A 133 -3.09 -9.94 -11.73
N PRO A 134 -3.10 -9.62 -13.04
CA PRO A 134 -2.96 -8.24 -13.51
C PRO A 134 -3.97 -7.31 -12.84
N GLY A 135 -3.51 -6.12 -12.43
CA GLY A 135 -4.32 -5.16 -11.69
C GLY A 135 -4.64 -5.58 -10.25
N TYR A 136 -3.88 -6.49 -9.65
CA TYR A 136 -4.12 -7.03 -8.30
C TYR A 136 -5.45 -7.77 -8.18
N ALA A 137 -5.88 -8.42 -9.27
CA ALA A 137 -7.08 -9.26 -9.28
C ALA A 137 -6.93 -10.40 -8.25
N GLY A 138 -7.96 -10.61 -7.44
CA GLY A 138 -8.01 -11.62 -6.39
C GLY A 138 -7.55 -11.12 -5.01
N THR A 139 -6.30 -10.68 -4.87
CA THR A 139 -5.78 -10.32 -3.53
C THR A 139 -6.36 -9.02 -3.02
N GLN A 140 -6.35 -7.96 -3.83
CA GLN A 140 -6.95 -6.69 -3.45
C GLN A 140 -8.49 -6.80 -3.33
N ASP A 141 -9.09 -7.74 -4.06
CA ASP A 141 -10.53 -8.06 -3.92
C ASP A 141 -10.84 -8.69 -2.57
N ALA A 142 -10.02 -9.66 -2.17
CA ALA A 142 -10.11 -10.28 -0.86
C ALA A 142 -9.92 -9.25 0.26
N ALA A 143 -8.98 -8.32 0.11
CA ALA A 143 -8.81 -7.21 1.06
C ALA A 143 -10.04 -6.31 1.15
N ALA A 144 -10.64 -5.92 0.02
CA ALA A 144 -11.82 -5.07 0.02
C ALA A 144 -13.02 -5.76 0.68
N ILE A 145 -13.29 -7.03 0.32
CA ILE A 145 -14.39 -7.81 0.91
C ILE A 145 -14.15 -8.02 2.41
N THR A 146 -12.97 -8.53 2.77
CA THR A 146 -12.62 -8.83 4.17
C THR A 146 -12.62 -7.57 5.01
N GLY A 147 -12.14 -6.45 4.47
CA GLY A 147 -12.15 -5.15 5.15
C GLY A 147 -13.56 -4.68 5.48
N ILE A 148 -14.49 -4.73 4.53
CA ILE A 148 -15.88 -4.32 4.76
C ILE A 148 -16.56 -5.24 5.78
N LEU A 149 -16.40 -6.56 5.64
CA LEU A 149 -16.99 -7.52 6.58
C LEU A 149 -16.40 -7.37 7.99
N ALA A 150 -15.10 -7.13 8.11
CA ALA A 150 -14.42 -6.90 9.38
C ALA A 150 -14.89 -5.63 10.09
N LEU A 151 -15.34 -4.62 9.34
CA LEU A 151 -15.93 -3.39 9.86
C LEU A 151 -17.44 -3.51 10.13
N GLY A 152 -18.02 -4.70 10.00
CA GLY A 152 -19.44 -4.96 10.26
C GLY A 152 -20.37 -4.67 9.08
N GLY A 153 -19.84 -4.49 7.86
CA GLY A 153 -20.64 -4.40 6.65
C GLY A 153 -21.25 -5.75 6.25
N SER A 154 -22.36 -5.71 5.52
CA SER A 154 -22.99 -6.91 4.94
C SER A 154 -22.23 -7.43 3.72
N GLU A 155 -22.42 -8.71 3.36
CA GLU A 155 -21.86 -9.28 2.12
C GLU A 155 -22.30 -8.51 0.87
N SER A 156 -23.56 -8.04 0.84
CA SER A 156 -24.05 -7.21 -0.26
C SER A 156 -23.26 -5.91 -0.38
N GLN A 157 -23.02 -5.21 0.73
CA GLN A 157 -22.22 -3.98 0.73
C GLN A 157 -20.78 -4.27 0.33
N ALA A 158 -20.20 -5.38 0.79
CA ALA A 158 -18.84 -5.76 0.44
C ALA A 158 -18.67 -6.01 -1.08
N LEU A 159 -19.64 -6.68 -1.72
CA LEU A 159 -19.64 -6.90 -3.16
C LEU A 159 -19.91 -5.61 -3.95
N THR A 160 -20.84 -4.77 -3.50
CA THR A 160 -21.08 -3.46 -4.11
C THR A 160 -19.83 -2.58 -4.03
N TYR A 161 -19.19 -2.55 -2.86
CA TYR A 161 -17.95 -1.81 -2.62
C TYR A 161 -16.83 -2.28 -3.54
N LEU A 162 -16.63 -3.60 -3.62
CA LEU A 162 -15.64 -4.21 -4.50
C LEU A 162 -15.77 -3.73 -5.96
N ILE A 163 -16.98 -3.84 -6.51
CA ILE A 163 -17.25 -3.49 -7.92
C ILE A 163 -17.00 -2.00 -8.15
N LEU A 164 -17.44 -1.14 -7.23
CA LEU A 164 -17.24 0.30 -7.34
C LEU A 164 -15.77 0.68 -7.21
N VAL A 165 -15.03 0.11 -6.26
CA VAL A 165 -13.59 0.39 -6.08
C VAL A 165 -12.83 0.02 -7.34
N ARG A 166 -13.11 -1.16 -7.92
CA ARG A 166 -12.52 -1.60 -9.18
C ARG A 166 -12.78 -0.62 -10.31
N PHE A 167 -14.01 -0.17 -10.44
CA PHE A 167 -14.40 0.80 -11.47
C PHE A 167 -13.67 2.14 -11.28
N VAL A 168 -13.68 2.68 -10.07
CA VAL A 168 -13.11 4.00 -9.74
C VAL A 168 -11.59 4.02 -9.85
N ILE A 169 -10.90 2.93 -9.53
CA ILE A 169 -9.44 2.87 -9.68
C ILE A 169 -9.04 2.62 -11.14
N ALA A 170 -9.72 1.71 -11.85
CA ALA A 170 -9.29 1.30 -13.19
C ALA A 170 -9.72 2.29 -14.28
N VAL A 171 -11.00 2.71 -14.28
CA VAL A 171 -11.59 3.40 -15.44
C VAL A 171 -11.04 4.82 -15.63
N PRO A 172 -11.01 5.70 -14.61
CA PRO A 172 -10.52 7.07 -14.77
C PRO A 172 -9.05 7.11 -15.20
N ILE A 173 -8.22 6.25 -14.62
CA ILE A 173 -6.79 6.15 -14.95
C ILE A 173 -6.62 5.66 -16.39
N THR A 174 -7.38 4.64 -16.79
CA THR A 174 -7.32 4.09 -18.16
C THR A 174 -7.81 5.10 -19.19
N VAL A 175 -8.92 5.78 -18.94
CA VAL A 175 -9.46 6.81 -19.83
C VAL A 175 -8.49 7.98 -19.97
N THR A 176 -7.90 8.42 -18.86
CA THR A 176 -6.91 9.51 -18.89
C THR A 176 -5.66 9.11 -19.65
N GLY A 177 -5.14 7.89 -19.41
CA GLY A 177 -3.99 7.35 -20.15
C GLY A 177 -4.27 7.22 -21.64
N LEU A 178 -5.45 6.70 -22.01
CA LEU A 178 -5.90 6.57 -23.40
C LEU A 178 -6.03 7.94 -24.08
N ALA A 179 -6.62 8.91 -23.39
CA ALA A 179 -6.76 10.28 -23.89
C ALA A 179 -5.38 10.91 -24.16
N LEU A 180 -4.44 10.80 -23.21
CA LEU A 180 -3.08 11.31 -23.39
C LEU A 180 -2.37 10.64 -24.59
N MET A 181 -2.52 9.33 -24.77
CA MET A 181 -2.00 8.64 -25.95
C MET A 181 -2.62 9.17 -27.25
N ALA A 182 -3.95 9.34 -27.28
CA ALA A 182 -4.67 9.78 -28.46
C ALA A 182 -4.34 11.23 -28.85
N PHE A 183 -4.19 12.13 -27.87
CA PHE A 183 -4.05 13.58 -28.10
C PHE A 183 -2.60 14.08 -28.10
N HIS A 184 -1.66 13.42 -27.43
CA HIS A 184 -0.28 13.94 -27.28
C HIS A 184 0.81 13.08 -27.92
N TYR A 185 0.65 11.75 -27.98
CA TYR A 185 1.69 10.85 -28.50
C TYR A 185 1.51 10.46 -29.98
N GLY A 186 0.84 11.29 -30.78
CA GLY A 186 0.71 11.10 -32.23
C GLY A 186 -0.47 10.22 -32.69
N GLY A 187 -1.22 9.62 -31.76
CA GLY A 187 -2.44 8.86 -32.03
C GLY A 187 -2.31 7.79 -33.14
N LEU A 188 -3.42 7.49 -33.82
CA LEU A 188 -3.50 6.52 -34.94
C LEU A 188 -2.61 6.89 -36.15
N ARG A 189 -1.98 8.08 -36.19
CA ARG A 189 -1.12 8.51 -37.30
C ARG A 189 0.25 7.81 -37.30
N GLY A 190 0.69 7.27 -36.16
CA GLY A 190 1.87 6.40 -36.06
C GLY A 190 1.61 4.93 -36.45
N LEU A 191 0.35 4.52 -36.60
CA LEU A 191 -0.03 3.15 -37.00
C LEU A 191 -0.13 2.95 -38.51
N ARG A 192 0.40 3.88 -39.32
CA ARG A 192 0.57 3.64 -40.76
C ARG A 192 1.63 2.54 -40.93
N PRO A 193 1.30 1.37 -41.49
CA PRO A 193 2.31 0.37 -41.78
C PRO A 193 3.28 0.99 -42.79
N ALA A 194 4.58 0.90 -42.48
CA ALA A 194 5.63 1.12 -43.45
C ALA A 194 5.32 0.20 -44.65
N ARG A 195 4.95 0.81 -45.77
CA ARG A 195 4.87 0.13 -47.06
C ARG A 195 6.26 -0.03 -47.64
#